data_AF-A0A814CMB9-F1
#
_entry.id   AF-A0A814CMB9-F1
#
_cell.length_a   1.000
_cell.length_b   1.000
_cell.length_c   1.000
_cell.angle_alpha   90.00
_cell.angle_beta   90.00
_cell.angle_gamma   90.00
#
_symmetry.space_group_name_H-M   'P 1'
#
loop_
_entity.id
_entity.type
_entity.pdbx_description
1 polymer ?
#
loop_
_entity_poly.entity_id
_entity_poly.type
_entity_poly.pdbx_seq_one_letter_code
_entity_poly.pdbx_strand_id
1 'polypeptide(L)'
;MGFFKTCEIRDAQEIYGFSHQGVFAKEPIKKGESIFRCDLSLCDYLQIEDWDSAKTREETLEMFEKYPESRDFMHKYCYMVEDDLFDWPRNYIEQTISEGCMYFNHSCDPNCGFLAIDTSLVVAIRDIEPGEELTYDYQCMDTEASFYAGLNCKCGSFKCRGVLSFDFYRNLDWQKAYYKYSSANVQRKIDELKTKWYTSRCILKYYKTDDNNRELGLTVFKKIRKDDLVASFSDKNNICRDAHNIRHSDQPTCYLVDNEVFASNTYEPNTELTLNYNLI
;
A
#
# COMPACT_ATOMS: atom_id res chain seq x y z
N MET A 1 0.71 27.93 6.88
CA MET A 1 0.21 27.21 5.71
C MET A 1 0.92 27.69 4.44
N GLY A 2 2.11 27.16 4.16
CA GLY A 2 2.91 27.48 2.96
C GLY A 2 2.47 26.70 1.71
N PHE A 3 1.21 26.29 1.67
CA PHE A 3 0.81 25.06 1.00
C PHE A 3 0.72 25.17 -0.53
N PHE A 4 0.42 26.33 -1.12
CA PHE A 4 0.31 26.38 -2.58
C PHE A 4 0.64 27.74 -3.18
N LYS A 5 1.94 28.04 -3.38
CA LYS A 5 2.31 29.20 -4.21
C LYS A 5 1.81 29.00 -5.64
N THR A 6 2.00 27.80 -6.19
CA THR A 6 1.73 27.45 -7.59
C THR A 6 0.50 26.56 -7.82
N CYS A 7 -0.21 26.13 -6.79
CA CYS A 7 -1.39 25.26 -6.93
C CYS A 7 -2.62 25.79 -6.17
N GLU A 8 -3.74 25.09 -6.28
CA GLU A 8 -4.96 25.33 -5.49
C GLU A 8 -5.78 24.07 -5.34
N ILE A 9 -6.62 24.03 -4.30
CA ILE A 9 -7.61 22.97 -4.11
C ILE A 9 -8.91 23.40 -4.79
N ARG A 10 -9.47 22.54 -5.64
CA ARG A 10 -10.78 22.75 -6.27
C ARG A 10 -11.70 21.59 -5.96
N ASP A 11 -13.00 21.83 -6.09
CA ASP A 11 -13.98 20.74 -6.12
C ASP A 11 -13.72 19.83 -7.33
N ALA A 12 -13.76 18.52 -7.12
CA ALA A 12 -13.53 17.50 -8.13
C ALA A 12 -14.65 16.44 -8.12
N GLN A 13 -15.83 16.82 -7.62
CA GLN A 13 -16.91 15.87 -7.38
C GLN A 13 -17.52 15.30 -8.67
N GLU A 14 -17.42 16.04 -9.77
CA GLU A 14 -17.88 15.59 -11.09
C GLU A 14 -17.06 14.40 -11.62
N ILE A 15 -15.79 14.29 -11.21
CA ILE A 15 -14.89 13.20 -11.62
C ILE A 15 -14.97 12.05 -10.62
N TYR A 16 -14.78 12.34 -9.33
CA TYR A 16 -14.55 11.30 -8.33
C TYR A 16 -15.81 10.94 -7.53
N GLY A 17 -16.78 11.85 -7.45
CA GLY A 17 -18.03 11.69 -6.71
C GLY A 17 -18.15 12.71 -5.57
N PHE A 18 -19.29 12.69 -4.88
CA PHE A 18 -19.64 13.66 -3.84
C PHE A 18 -18.48 13.94 -2.86
N SER A 19 -18.32 15.22 -2.51
CA SER A 19 -17.32 15.75 -1.56
C SER A 19 -15.85 15.46 -1.88
N HIS A 20 -15.52 15.09 -3.12
CA HIS A 20 -14.12 14.97 -3.56
C HIS A 20 -13.57 16.32 -3.98
N GLN A 21 -12.32 16.56 -3.57
CA GLN A 21 -11.52 17.71 -3.96
C GLN A 21 -10.28 17.20 -4.69
N GLY A 22 -9.67 18.07 -5.49
CA GLY A 22 -8.42 17.81 -6.20
C GLY A 22 -7.46 18.97 -6.06
N VAL A 23 -6.17 18.70 -6.27
CA VAL A 23 -5.13 19.72 -6.34
C VAL A 23 -4.88 20.07 -7.80
N PHE A 24 -4.86 21.35 -8.14
CA PHE A 24 -4.70 21.82 -9.52
C PHE A 24 -3.59 22.85 -9.63
N ALA A 25 -2.85 22.80 -10.74
CA ALA A 25 -1.82 23.80 -11.04
C ALA A 25 -2.46 25.16 -11.34
N LYS A 26 -1.92 26.24 -10.77
CA LYS A 26 -2.25 27.64 -11.13
C LYS A 26 -1.27 28.20 -12.16
N GLU A 27 -0.05 27.70 -12.15
CA GLU A 27 1.08 28.14 -12.99
C GLU A 27 1.77 26.90 -13.58
N PRO A 28 2.57 27.05 -14.66
CA PRO A 28 3.32 25.93 -15.20
C PRO A 28 4.33 25.39 -14.18
N ILE A 29 4.39 24.07 -14.00
CA ILE A 29 5.32 23.38 -13.09
C ILE A 29 6.27 22.53 -13.94
N LYS A 30 7.57 22.63 -13.69
CA LYS A 30 8.57 21.88 -14.45
C LYS A 30 8.84 20.51 -13.87
N LYS A 31 9.16 19.54 -14.72
CA LYS A 31 9.59 18.21 -14.29
C LYS A 31 10.71 18.31 -13.26
N GLY A 32 10.54 17.60 -12.14
CA GLY A 32 11.49 17.57 -11.02
C GLY A 32 11.30 18.69 -10.00
N GLU A 33 10.41 19.65 -10.24
CA GLU A 33 10.09 20.70 -9.28
C GLU A 33 9.35 20.12 -8.07
N SER A 34 9.71 20.62 -6.89
CA SER A 34 9.04 20.32 -5.63
C SER A 34 7.69 21.03 -5.59
N ILE A 35 6.62 20.24 -5.45
CA ILE A 35 5.25 20.73 -5.40
C ILE A 35 4.82 20.96 -3.96
N PHE A 36 5.05 19.95 -3.13
CA PHE A 36 4.57 19.92 -1.76
C PHE A 36 5.58 19.20 -0.87
N ARG A 37 5.76 19.71 0.35
CA ARG A 37 6.48 19.04 1.43
C ARG A 37 5.59 18.98 2.66
N CYS A 38 5.35 17.79 3.17
CA CYS A 38 4.62 17.60 4.43
C CYS A 38 5.40 18.22 5.58
N ASP A 39 4.73 19.12 6.29
CA ASP A 39 5.24 19.64 7.54
C ASP A 39 4.93 18.61 8.63
N LEU A 40 5.91 17.75 8.91
CA LEU A 40 5.74 16.68 9.89
C LEU A 40 5.34 17.24 11.26
N SER A 41 5.74 18.46 11.63
CA SER A 41 5.35 19.06 12.92
C SER A 41 3.86 19.36 13.06
N LEU A 42 3.14 19.42 11.94
CA LEU A 42 1.70 19.68 11.87
C LEU A 42 0.92 18.48 11.33
N CYS A 43 1.58 17.33 11.13
CA CYS A 43 0.95 16.17 10.50
C CYS A 43 -0.10 15.54 11.42
N ASP A 44 -1.31 15.36 10.88
CA ASP A 44 -2.47 14.74 11.49
C ASP A 44 -2.27 13.22 11.67
N TYR A 45 -1.23 12.64 11.09
CA TYR A 45 -0.87 11.22 11.15
C TYR A 45 0.20 10.91 12.21
N LEU A 46 0.55 9.63 12.36
CA LEU A 46 1.63 9.21 13.26
C LEU A 46 2.94 9.92 12.88
N GLN A 47 3.65 10.37 13.90
CA GLN A 47 5.02 10.85 13.74
C GLN A 47 5.94 9.63 13.60
N ILE A 48 7.07 9.79 12.91
CA ILE A 48 8.07 8.73 12.71
C ILE A 48 8.57 8.14 14.05
N GLU A 49 8.42 8.86 15.16
CA GLU A 49 8.83 8.40 16.49
C GLU A 49 7.76 7.53 17.19
N ASP A 50 6.57 7.40 16.62
CA ASP A 50 5.39 6.72 17.20
C ASP A 50 4.91 5.56 16.30
N TRP A 51 5.79 4.97 15.48
CA TRP A 51 5.45 3.83 14.62
C TRP A 51 4.90 2.62 15.39
N ASP A 52 5.24 2.49 16.68
CA ASP A 52 4.67 1.50 17.60
C ASP A 52 3.13 1.65 17.76
N SER A 53 2.57 2.79 17.37
CA SER A 53 1.14 3.06 17.36
C SER A 53 0.43 2.67 16.06
N ALA A 54 1.15 2.27 15.00
CA ALA A 54 0.54 1.74 13.78
C ALA A 54 -0.31 0.50 14.11
N LYS A 55 -1.39 0.29 13.37
CA LYS A 55 -2.39 -0.74 13.68
C LYS A 55 -2.42 -1.78 12.58
N THR A 56 -2.64 -3.03 12.97
CA THR A 56 -2.81 -4.09 11.98
C THR A 56 -4.06 -3.86 11.13
N ARG A 57 -4.19 -4.54 9.99
CA ARG A 57 -5.43 -4.48 9.21
C ARG A 57 -6.66 -4.90 10.03
N GLU A 58 -6.50 -5.87 10.91
CA GLU A 58 -7.55 -6.36 11.80
C GLU A 58 -7.92 -5.32 12.85
N GLU A 59 -6.94 -4.72 13.53
CA GLU A 59 -7.16 -3.63 14.49
C GLU A 59 -7.79 -2.40 13.81
N THR A 60 -7.45 -2.14 12.54
CA THR A 60 -8.06 -1.08 11.74
C THR A 60 -9.54 -1.34 11.49
N LEU A 61 -9.90 -2.58 11.12
CA LEU A 61 -11.30 -2.97 10.93
C LEU A 61 -12.11 -2.88 12.23
N GLU A 62 -11.53 -3.29 13.36
CA GLU A 62 -12.16 -3.12 14.68
C GLU A 62 -12.42 -1.63 14.99
N MET A 63 -11.50 -0.74 14.63
CA MET A 63 -11.69 0.71 14.79
C MET A 63 -12.82 1.25 13.89
N PHE A 64 -12.96 0.75 12.67
CA PHE A 64 -14.07 1.12 11.78
C PHE A 64 -15.43 0.69 12.32
N GLU A 65 -15.49 -0.45 13.02
CA GLU A 65 -16.70 -0.92 13.70
C GLU A 65 -17.00 -0.13 14.97
N LYS A 66 -15.94 0.27 15.71
CA LYS A 66 -16.06 1.03 16.95
C LYS A 66 -16.50 2.48 16.73
N TYR A 67 -16.08 3.11 15.63
CA TYR A 67 -16.40 4.50 15.28
C TYR A 67 -17.09 4.58 13.91
N PRO A 68 -18.33 4.07 13.78
CA PRO A 68 -19.03 3.98 12.50
C PRO A 68 -19.27 5.35 11.84
N GLU A 69 -19.43 6.41 12.63
CA GLU A 69 -19.58 7.80 12.16
C GLU A 69 -18.32 8.34 11.46
N SER A 70 -17.15 7.85 11.84
CA SER A 70 -15.85 8.24 11.29
C SER A 70 -15.28 7.21 10.32
N ARG A 71 -15.99 6.08 10.11
CA ARG A 71 -15.55 4.98 9.26
C ARG A 71 -15.15 5.43 7.87
N ASP A 72 -16.02 6.16 7.18
CA ASP A 72 -15.75 6.58 5.80
C ASP A 72 -14.58 7.54 5.72
N PHE A 73 -14.43 8.41 6.73
CA PHE A 73 -13.30 9.31 6.84
C PHE A 73 -11.99 8.55 7.08
N MET A 74 -11.95 7.63 8.04
CA MET A 74 -10.76 6.80 8.30
C MET A 74 -10.42 5.94 7.09
N HIS A 75 -11.40 5.28 6.47
CA HIS A 75 -11.19 4.47 5.26
C HIS A 75 -10.72 5.32 4.07
N LYS A 76 -11.21 6.56 3.94
CA LYS A 76 -10.79 7.46 2.86
C LYS A 76 -9.37 7.97 3.02
N TYR A 77 -8.82 7.99 4.23
CA TYR A 77 -7.54 8.62 4.52
C TYR A 77 -6.52 7.70 5.20
N CYS A 78 -6.84 6.41 5.35
CA CYS A 78 -5.89 5.41 5.81
C CYS A 78 -4.95 4.98 4.67
N TYR A 79 -3.70 4.68 5.00
CA TYR A 79 -2.74 4.13 4.05
C TYR A 79 -1.81 3.12 4.73
N MET A 80 -1.19 2.27 3.93
CA MET A 80 -0.24 1.28 4.41
C MET A 80 1.10 1.92 4.68
N VAL A 81 1.71 1.49 5.78
CA VAL A 81 3.02 1.98 6.20
C VAL A 81 4.07 0.90 6.15
N GLU A 82 3.67 -0.34 6.47
CA GLU A 82 4.47 -1.56 6.33
C GLU A 82 3.55 -2.74 5.99
N ASP A 83 4.11 -3.96 5.90
CA ASP A 83 3.31 -5.17 5.79
C ASP A 83 2.33 -5.28 6.98
N ASP A 84 1.03 -5.39 6.68
CA ASP A 84 -0.10 -5.44 7.62
C ASP A 84 -0.31 -4.22 8.52
N LEU A 85 0.53 -3.18 8.46
CA LEU A 85 0.40 -1.99 9.30
C LEU A 85 -0.16 -0.80 8.54
N PHE A 86 -1.07 -0.09 9.20
CA PHE A 86 -1.81 1.05 8.67
C PHE A 86 -1.74 2.24 9.61
N ASP A 87 -1.80 3.41 9.00
CA ASP A 87 -1.95 4.69 9.68
C ASP A 87 -3.21 5.42 9.15
N TRP A 88 -3.83 6.25 9.98
CA TRP A 88 -5.00 7.06 9.66
C TRP A 88 -5.00 8.37 10.46
N PRO A 89 -5.75 9.41 10.04
CA PRO A 89 -5.68 10.70 10.70
C PRO A 89 -6.13 10.65 12.16
N ARG A 90 -5.40 11.31 13.07
CA ARG A 90 -5.72 11.40 14.50
C ARG A 90 -7.01 12.19 14.77
N ASN A 91 -7.34 13.15 13.91
CA ASN A 91 -8.57 13.94 13.99
C ASN A 91 -9.77 13.21 13.36
N TYR A 92 -9.80 11.87 13.42
CA TYR A 92 -10.88 11.07 12.83
C TYR A 92 -12.24 11.34 13.50
N ILE A 93 -12.26 11.80 14.75
CA ILE A 93 -13.49 12.18 15.46
C ILE A 93 -14.08 13.46 14.86
N GLU A 94 -13.22 14.47 14.64
CA GLU A 94 -13.60 15.76 14.05
C GLU A 94 -13.76 15.69 12.53
N GLN A 95 -13.23 14.65 11.90
CA GLN A 95 -13.25 14.41 10.45
C GLN A 95 -12.62 15.57 9.66
N THR A 96 -11.51 16.09 10.17
CA THR A 96 -10.75 17.17 9.56
C THR A 96 -9.36 16.71 9.14
N ILE A 97 -8.90 17.22 8.00
CA ILE A 97 -7.53 17.05 7.50
C ILE A 97 -6.97 18.41 7.17
N SER A 98 -5.76 18.66 7.64
CA SER A 98 -5.02 19.89 7.37
C SER A 98 -3.92 19.71 6.32
N GLU A 99 -3.54 18.47 6.03
CA GLU A 99 -2.52 18.14 5.03
C GLU A 99 -3.13 18.08 3.63
N GLY A 100 -2.78 19.06 2.81
CA GLY A 100 -3.17 19.04 1.42
C GLY A 100 -2.57 17.96 0.52
N CYS A 101 -1.64 17.10 1.00
CA CYS A 101 -1.28 15.88 0.24
C CYS A 101 -2.44 14.90 0.13
N MET A 102 -3.38 14.95 1.06
CA MET A 102 -4.55 14.08 1.06
C MET A 102 -5.63 14.49 0.04
N TYR A 103 -5.45 15.63 -0.64
CA TYR A 103 -6.30 16.06 -1.75
C TYR A 103 -5.78 15.61 -3.12
N PHE A 104 -4.65 14.91 -3.18
CA PHE A 104 -4.16 14.37 -4.45
C PHE A 104 -4.96 13.12 -4.82
N ASN A 105 -5.63 13.17 -5.96
CA ASN A 105 -6.37 12.02 -6.47
C ASN A 105 -5.47 11.04 -7.22
N HIS A 106 -6.02 9.85 -7.44
CA HIS A 106 -5.38 8.79 -8.19
C HIS A 106 -5.40 9.06 -9.70
N SER A 107 -4.27 8.82 -10.37
CA SER A 107 -4.26 8.57 -11.82
C SER A 107 -3.39 7.36 -12.18
N CYS A 108 -3.82 6.59 -13.19
CA CYS A 108 -3.02 5.53 -13.79
C CYS A 108 -1.92 6.05 -14.73
N ASP A 109 -1.99 7.33 -15.13
CA ASP A 109 -0.93 8.05 -15.85
C ASP A 109 -0.67 9.39 -15.14
N PRO A 110 -0.07 9.34 -13.93
CA PRO A 110 0.06 10.51 -13.06
C PRO A 110 1.07 11.53 -13.58
N ASN A 111 1.04 12.72 -12.98
CA ASN A 111 2.02 13.78 -13.21
C ASN A 111 2.85 14.13 -11.97
N CYS A 112 2.53 13.54 -10.82
CA CYS A 112 3.25 13.70 -9.56
C CYS A 112 3.71 12.35 -8.99
N GLY A 113 4.66 12.39 -8.05
CA GLY A 113 5.13 11.22 -7.31
C GLY A 113 5.85 11.61 -6.02
N PHE A 114 5.97 10.68 -5.09
CA PHE A 114 6.64 10.86 -3.80
C PHE A 114 8.11 10.47 -3.91
N LEU A 115 9.05 11.34 -3.56
CA LEU A 115 10.45 10.92 -3.59
C LEU A 115 10.75 9.94 -2.45
N ALA A 116 11.21 8.74 -2.76
CA ALA A 116 11.40 7.70 -1.74
C ALA A 116 12.36 8.05 -0.60
N ILE A 117 13.38 8.87 -0.88
CA ILE A 117 14.36 9.37 0.11
C ILE A 117 13.67 10.31 1.12
N ASP A 118 12.51 10.86 0.76
CA ASP A 118 11.73 11.78 1.56
C ASP A 118 10.25 11.71 1.17
N THR A 119 9.52 10.76 1.76
CA THR A 119 8.08 10.55 1.48
C THR A 119 7.21 11.74 1.88
N SER A 120 7.77 12.74 2.57
CA SER A 120 7.08 14.02 2.79
C SER A 120 7.06 14.89 1.52
N LEU A 121 7.91 14.62 0.53
CA LEU A 121 8.12 15.46 -0.65
C LEU A 121 7.45 14.90 -1.90
N VAL A 122 6.52 15.66 -2.45
CA VAL A 122 5.88 15.43 -3.74
C VAL A 122 6.56 16.27 -4.81
N VAL A 123 6.90 15.64 -5.93
CA VAL A 123 7.54 16.28 -7.09
C VAL A 123 6.78 16.03 -8.38
N ALA A 124 6.94 16.94 -9.34
CA ALA A 124 6.47 16.74 -10.70
C ALA A 124 7.32 15.69 -11.43
N ILE A 125 6.70 14.70 -12.09
CA ILE A 125 7.42 13.65 -12.84
C ILE A 125 7.49 13.94 -14.35
N ARG A 126 6.70 14.92 -14.80
CA ARG A 126 6.71 15.56 -16.12
C ARG A 126 6.37 17.05 -15.96
N ASP A 127 6.49 17.83 -17.04
CA ASP A 127 5.96 19.20 -17.06
C ASP A 127 4.43 19.16 -16.90
N ILE A 128 3.88 20.14 -16.17
CA ILE A 128 2.46 20.27 -15.83
C ILE A 128 1.99 21.66 -16.24
N GLU A 129 0.93 21.72 -17.04
CA GLU A 129 0.33 22.98 -17.47
C GLU A 129 -0.65 23.56 -16.44
N PRO A 130 -0.87 24.88 -16.43
CA PRO A 130 -1.90 25.50 -15.61
C PRO A 130 -3.28 24.86 -15.84
N GLY A 131 -3.98 24.57 -14.74
CA GLY A 131 -5.30 23.96 -14.76
C GLY A 131 -5.29 22.43 -14.81
N GLU A 132 -4.15 21.76 -15.03
CA GLU A 132 -4.06 20.31 -14.86
C GLU A 132 -4.24 19.92 -13.40
N GLU A 133 -4.92 18.79 -13.16
CA GLU A 133 -5.00 18.16 -11.85
C GLU A 133 -3.66 17.46 -11.53
N LEU A 134 -3.15 17.69 -10.33
CA LEU A 134 -2.00 17.01 -9.78
C LEU A 134 -2.44 15.68 -9.18
N THR A 135 -1.94 14.59 -9.74
CA THR A 135 -2.31 13.22 -9.38
C THR A 135 -1.08 12.35 -9.22
N TYR A 136 -1.17 11.31 -8.39
CA TYR A 136 -0.16 10.26 -8.28
C TYR A 136 -0.80 8.87 -8.41
N ASP A 137 0.01 7.85 -8.67
CA ASP A 137 -0.46 6.47 -8.66
C ASP A 137 -0.52 5.98 -7.20
N TYR A 138 -1.70 5.75 -6.65
CA TYR A 138 -1.88 5.25 -5.26
C TYR A 138 -1.12 3.95 -4.98
N GLN A 139 -0.83 3.14 -6.01
CA GLN A 139 -0.02 1.92 -5.86
C GLN A 139 1.46 2.21 -5.59
N CYS A 140 1.89 3.47 -5.66
CA CYS A 140 3.19 3.92 -5.17
C CYS A 140 3.26 3.94 -3.63
N MET A 141 2.14 3.92 -2.91
CA MET A 141 2.12 4.01 -1.45
C MET A 141 1.77 2.67 -0.78
N ASP A 142 0.79 1.96 -1.33
CA ASP A 142 0.24 0.74 -0.74
C ASP A 142 0.48 -0.52 -1.59
N THR A 143 0.17 -1.68 -1.01
CA THR A 143 0.24 -3.02 -1.63
C THR A 143 -1.12 -3.73 -1.59
N GLU A 144 -1.20 -5.01 -1.97
CA GLU A 144 -2.46 -5.74 -2.21
C GLU A 144 -3.44 -5.70 -1.02
N ALA A 145 -2.95 -5.50 0.22
CA ALA A 145 -3.77 -5.42 1.43
C ALA A 145 -4.50 -4.07 1.64
N SER A 146 -4.25 -3.08 0.79
CA SER A 146 -4.84 -1.74 0.86
C SER A 146 -6.37 -1.78 0.99
N PHE A 147 -6.93 -0.85 1.78
CA PHE A 147 -8.38 -0.66 1.85
C PHE A 147 -8.97 -0.08 0.56
N TYR A 148 -8.15 0.45 -0.35
CA TYR A 148 -8.59 0.86 -1.68
C TYR A 148 -8.56 -0.27 -2.71
N ALA A 149 -8.07 -1.47 -2.36
CA ALA A 149 -8.01 -2.57 -3.30
C ALA A 149 -9.41 -2.98 -3.79
N GLY A 150 -9.59 -3.05 -5.11
CA GLY A 150 -10.89 -3.29 -5.74
C GLY A 150 -11.71 -2.02 -6.05
N LEU A 151 -11.22 -0.83 -5.70
CA LEU A 151 -11.88 0.42 -6.04
C LEU A 151 -11.86 0.67 -7.57
N ASN A 152 -13.02 1.02 -8.13
CA ASN A 152 -13.12 1.42 -9.54
C ASN A 152 -12.40 2.75 -9.77
N CYS A 153 -11.48 2.76 -10.73
CA CYS A 153 -10.69 3.93 -11.08
C CYS A 153 -11.49 4.88 -11.97
N LYS A 154 -11.51 6.18 -11.62
CA LYS A 154 -12.20 7.24 -12.38
C LYS A 154 -11.24 8.26 -13.01
N CYS A 155 -9.95 7.95 -13.11
CA CYS A 155 -8.94 8.92 -13.53
C CYS A 155 -9.04 9.44 -14.97
N GLY A 156 -9.88 8.84 -15.82
CA GLY A 156 -10.08 9.27 -17.22
C GLY A 156 -8.89 9.06 -18.17
N SER A 157 -7.75 8.55 -17.69
CA SER A 157 -6.57 8.31 -18.53
C SER A 157 -6.82 7.23 -19.59
N PHE A 158 -6.23 7.39 -20.78
CA PHE A 158 -6.20 6.35 -21.82
C PHE A 158 -5.46 5.07 -21.38
N LYS A 159 -4.60 5.17 -20.35
CA LYS A 159 -3.92 4.03 -19.72
C LYS A 159 -4.62 3.56 -18.45
N CYS A 160 -5.89 3.91 -18.26
CA CYS A 160 -6.65 3.53 -17.07
C CYS A 160 -6.70 2.00 -16.92
N ARG A 161 -6.42 1.53 -15.71
CA ARG A 161 -6.44 0.11 -15.34
C ARG A 161 -7.85 -0.40 -14.99
N GLY A 162 -8.83 0.51 -14.91
CA GLY A 162 -10.22 0.21 -14.54
C GLY A 162 -10.42 0.00 -13.04
N VAL A 163 -9.54 -0.73 -12.37
CA VAL A 163 -9.61 -1.04 -10.94
C VAL A 163 -8.24 -0.90 -10.28
N LEU A 164 -8.20 -0.47 -9.02
CA LEU A 164 -6.97 -0.44 -8.22
C LEU A 164 -6.68 -1.82 -7.63
N SER A 165 -5.64 -2.49 -8.13
CA SER A 165 -5.27 -3.85 -7.69
C SER A 165 -4.18 -3.89 -6.61
N PHE A 166 -3.34 -2.86 -6.55
CA PHE A 166 -2.18 -2.73 -5.64
C PHE A 166 -1.10 -3.81 -5.78
N ASP A 167 -1.05 -4.50 -6.92
CA ASP A 167 -0.01 -5.47 -7.28
C ASP A 167 0.92 -5.00 -8.41
N PHE A 168 0.80 -3.73 -8.85
CA PHE A 168 1.60 -3.20 -9.98
C PHE A 168 3.09 -3.07 -9.69
N TYR A 169 3.50 -3.08 -8.41
CA TYR A 169 4.91 -3.20 -8.06
C TYR A 169 5.56 -4.48 -8.60
N ARG A 170 4.78 -5.46 -9.07
CA ARG A 170 5.26 -6.68 -9.75
C ARG A 170 5.47 -6.50 -11.26
N ASN A 171 4.97 -5.41 -11.85
CA ASN A 171 5.10 -5.12 -13.28
C ASN A 171 6.41 -4.38 -13.57
N LEU A 172 7.28 -4.94 -14.43
CA LEU A 172 8.61 -4.39 -14.69
C LEU A 172 8.60 -2.99 -15.32
N ASP A 173 7.62 -2.66 -16.16
CA ASP A 173 7.55 -1.33 -16.78
C ASP A 173 7.05 -0.29 -15.79
N TRP A 174 6.11 -0.68 -14.92
CA TRP A 174 5.67 0.15 -13.80
C TRP A 174 6.83 0.41 -12.83
N GLN A 175 7.61 -0.62 -12.47
CA GLN A 175 8.81 -0.47 -11.64
C GLN A 175 9.79 0.54 -12.25
N LYS A 176 10.12 0.43 -13.54
CA LYS A 176 11.03 1.38 -14.22
C LYS A 176 10.51 2.81 -14.18
N ALA A 177 9.20 3.01 -14.30
CA ALA A 177 8.58 4.32 -14.32
C ALA A 177 8.47 4.94 -12.91
N TYR A 178 8.11 4.13 -11.90
CA TYR A 178 7.61 4.62 -10.62
C TYR A 178 8.42 4.22 -9.39
N TYR A 179 9.41 3.32 -9.49
CA TYR A 179 10.21 2.88 -8.33
C TYR A 179 10.75 4.06 -7.50
N LYS A 180 11.38 5.06 -8.14
CA LYS A 180 11.91 6.26 -7.47
C LYS A 180 10.85 7.19 -6.87
N TYR A 181 9.60 6.98 -7.26
CA TYR A 181 8.43 7.77 -6.88
C TYR A 181 7.51 7.02 -5.89
N SER A 182 7.95 5.87 -5.39
CA SER A 182 7.22 5.00 -4.46
C SER A 182 7.71 5.15 -3.02
N SER A 183 6.83 4.83 -2.06
CA SER A 183 7.14 4.74 -0.64
C SER A 183 8.23 3.70 -0.37
N ALA A 184 8.89 3.82 0.79
CA ALA A 184 9.88 2.85 1.24
C ALA A 184 9.32 1.42 1.29
N ASN A 185 8.07 1.27 1.76
CA ASN A 185 7.37 -0.01 1.78
C ASN A 185 7.26 -0.63 0.37
N VAL A 186 6.77 0.12 -0.61
CA VAL A 186 6.62 -0.38 -1.99
C VAL A 186 7.98 -0.66 -2.64
N GLN A 187 9.00 0.18 -2.42
CA GLN A 187 10.36 -0.10 -2.90
C GLN A 187 10.92 -1.40 -2.29
N ARG A 188 10.74 -1.59 -0.98
CA ARG A 188 11.12 -2.83 -0.30
C ARG A 188 10.44 -4.03 -0.94
N LYS A 189 9.12 -3.98 -1.22
CA LYS A 189 8.44 -5.08 -1.94
C LYS A 189 9.05 -5.35 -3.31
N ILE A 190 9.38 -4.32 -4.09
CA ILE A 190 10.00 -4.47 -5.41
C ILE A 190 11.35 -5.16 -5.29
N ASP A 191 12.17 -4.76 -4.32
CA ASP A 191 13.48 -5.35 -4.09
C ASP A 191 13.38 -6.79 -3.58
N GLU A 192 12.43 -7.06 -2.69
CA GLU A 192 12.14 -8.40 -2.18
C GLU A 192 11.73 -9.36 -3.30
N LEU A 193 11.00 -8.92 -4.33
CA LEU A 193 10.61 -9.80 -5.45
C LEU A 193 11.81 -10.46 -6.17
N LYS A 194 13.02 -9.92 -6.04
CA LYS A 194 14.24 -10.50 -6.62
C LYS A 194 14.64 -11.81 -5.95
N THR A 195 14.25 -12.02 -4.69
CA THR A 195 14.67 -13.19 -3.88
C THR A 195 13.51 -13.89 -3.17
N LYS A 196 12.40 -13.17 -2.95
CA LYS A 196 11.20 -13.57 -2.21
C LYS A 196 9.97 -13.42 -3.10
N TRP A 197 9.61 -14.48 -3.81
CA TRP A 197 8.38 -14.51 -4.58
C TRP A 197 7.28 -15.31 -3.88
N TYR A 198 6.11 -14.71 -3.74
CA TYR A 198 4.85 -15.39 -3.42
C TYR A 198 3.71 -14.82 -4.27
N THR A 199 2.65 -15.60 -4.46
CA THR A 199 1.49 -15.22 -5.30
C THR A 199 0.80 -13.95 -4.77
N SER A 200 0.29 -13.08 -5.64
CA SER A 200 -0.49 -11.87 -5.25
C SER A 200 -1.85 -12.19 -4.62
N ARG A 201 -2.16 -13.47 -4.44
CA ARG A 201 -3.28 -13.96 -3.62
C ARG A 201 -2.93 -14.13 -2.16
N CYS A 202 -1.68 -13.86 -1.78
CA CYS A 202 -1.21 -13.86 -0.41
C CYS A 202 -0.76 -12.44 -0.01
N ILE A 203 -0.83 -12.18 1.29
CA ILE A 203 -0.25 -11.00 1.95
C ILE A 203 0.53 -11.47 3.18
N LEU A 204 1.33 -10.58 3.75
CA LEU A 204 1.89 -10.81 5.08
C LEU A 204 0.92 -10.24 6.11
N LYS A 205 0.70 -10.98 7.21
CA LYS A 205 -0.14 -10.60 8.34
C LYS A 205 0.62 -10.81 9.64
N TYR A 206 0.47 -9.91 10.61
CA TYR A 206 0.99 -10.14 11.96
C TYR A 206 0.12 -11.13 12.73
N TYR A 207 0.77 -12.14 13.30
CA TYR A 207 0.20 -13.08 14.25
C TYR A 207 0.78 -12.82 15.64
N LYS A 208 -0.08 -12.84 16.66
CA LYS A 208 0.36 -12.77 18.05
C LYS A 208 1.16 -14.03 18.37
N THR A 209 2.31 -13.84 19.01
CA THR A 209 3.11 -14.92 19.61
C THR A 209 3.04 -14.81 21.14
N ASP A 210 3.76 -15.68 21.83
CA ASP A 210 3.94 -15.55 23.28
C ASP A 210 4.66 -14.22 23.62
N ASP A 211 4.44 -13.70 24.84
CA ASP A 211 5.07 -12.49 25.39
C ASP A 211 4.78 -11.14 24.68
N ASN A 212 3.55 -10.90 24.22
CA ASN A 212 3.13 -9.67 23.52
C ASN A 212 3.90 -9.39 22.21
N ASN A 213 4.70 -10.33 21.73
CA ASN A 213 5.40 -10.21 20.45
C ASN A 213 4.45 -10.50 19.28
N ARG A 214 4.83 -10.01 18.10
CA ARG A 214 4.12 -10.27 16.83
C ARG A 214 5.14 -10.76 15.82
N GLU A 215 4.77 -11.79 15.05
CA GLU A 215 5.56 -12.27 13.92
C GLU A 215 4.73 -12.21 12.64
N LEU A 216 5.37 -11.91 11.50
CA LEU A 216 4.71 -11.98 10.20
C LEU A 216 4.52 -13.43 9.77
N GLY A 217 3.33 -13.72 9.24
CA GLY A 217 2.98 -14.98 8.59
C GLY A 217 2.46 -14.71 7.18
N LEU A 218 2.80 -15.57 6.23
CA LEU A 218 2.20 -15.55 4.90
C LEU A 218 0.74 -16.03 5.00
N THR A 219 -0.19 -15.20 4.55
CA THR A 219 -1.62 -15.41 4.74
C THR A 219 -2.36 -15.35 3.43
N VAL A 220 -3.34 -16.23 3.25
CA VAL A 220 -4.26 -16.23 2.12
C VAL A 220 -5.10 -14.95 2.14
N PHE A 221 -5.00 -14.13 1.09
CA PHE A 221 -5.78 -12.90 0.92
C PHE A 221 -6.93 -13.08 -0.07
N LYS A 222 -6.68 -13.83 -1.14
CA LYS A 222 -7.69 -14.28 -2.11
C LYS A 222 -7.64 -15.80 -2.14
N LYS A 223 -8.80 -16.44 -2.36
CA LYS A 223 -8.94 -17.90 -2.36
C LYS A 223 -7.80 -18.61 -3.13
N ILE A 224 -7.20 -19.60 -2.49
CA ILE A 224 -6.17 -20.47 -3.05
C ILE A 224 -6.75 -21.87 -3.17
N ARG A 225 -6.49 -22.54 -4.30
CA ARG A 225 -6.92 -23.91 -4.55
C ARG A 225 -5.82 -24.87 -4.15
N LYS A 226 -6.21 -26.11 -3.88
CA LYS A 226 -5.26 -27.19 -3.70
C LYS A 226 -4.29 -27.25 -4.88
N ASP A 227 -3.01 -27.46 -4.58
CA ASP A 227 -1.90 -27.59 -5.53
C ASP A 227 -1.58 -26.30 -6.32
N ASP A 228 -2.15 -25.17 -5.92
CA ASP A 228 -1.69 -23.87 -6.41
C ASP A 228 -0.30 -23.54 -5.84
N LEU A 229 0.59 -23.03 -6.70
CA LEU A 229 1.86 -22.45 -6.30
C LEU A 229 1.63 -21.19 -5.45
N VAL A 230 2.15 -21.18 -4.22
CA VAL A 230 1.99 -20.05 -3.28
C VAL A 230 3.27 -19.25 -3.10
N ALA A 231 4.44 -19.90 -3.11
CA ALA A 231 5.74 -19.26 -2.96
C ALA A 231 6.84 -20.03 -3.68
N SER A 232 7.93 -19.35 -4.02
CA SER A 232 9.12 -19.94 -4.62
C SER A 232 10.36 -19.37 -3.97
N PHE A 233 11.21 -20.23 -3.44
CA PHE A 233 12.53 -19.87 -2.92
C PHE A 233 13.51 -19.68 -4.06
N SER A 234 14.26 -18.57 -4.05
CA SER A 234 15.26 -18.27 -5.08
C SER A 234 16.53 -19.11 -4.93
N ASP A 235 16.88 -19.50 -3.71
CA ASP A 235 17.99 -20.42 -3.40
C ASP A 235 17.45 -21.72 -2.81
N LYS A 236 17.50 -22.80 -3.61
CA LYS A 236 17.08 -24.15 -3.21
C LYS A 236 17.89 -24.74 -2.05
N ASN A 237 19.08 -24.18 -1.76
CA ASN A 237 19.91 -24.65 -0.65
C ASN A 237 19.67 -23.87 0.65
N ASN A 238 18.80 -22.86 0.62
CA ASN A 238 18.48 -22.01 1.76
C ASN A 238 16.97 -21.83 1.90
N ILE A 239 16.29 -22.92 2.25
CA ILE A 239 14.85 -22.94 2.51
C ILE A 239 14.63 -22.71 4.00
N CYS A 240 14.19 -21.51 4.35
CA CYS A 240 13.98 -21.13 5.74
C CYS A 240 12.77 -20.21 5.90
N ARG A 241 12.23 -20.16 7.13
CA ARG A 241 11.07 -19.34 7.51
C ARG A 241 11.22 -17.89 7.06
N ASP A 242 12.36 -17.28 7.36
CA ASP A 242 12.56 -15.83 7.22
C ASP A 242 12.68 -15.39 5.74
N ALA A 243 12.84 -16.34 4.81
CA ALA A 243 12.85 -16.04 3.39
C ALA A 243 11.46 -15.62 2.87
N HIS A 244 10.37 -16.24 3.34
CA HIS A 244 9.01 -15.95 2.85
C HIS A 244 7.97 -15.68 3.94
N ASN A 245 8.39 -15.63 5.22
CA ASN A 245 7.51 -15.55 6.39
C ASN A 245 6.48 -16.69 6.44
N ILE A 246 6.86 -17.87 5.92
CA ILE A 246 6.03 -19.08 6.02
C ILE A 246 6.40 -19.77 7.34
N ARG A 247 5.56 -19.65 8.36
CA ARG A 247 5.89 -20.16 9.70
C ARG A 247 5.88 -21.69 9.77
N HIS A 248 6.57 -22.23 10.78
CA HIS A 248 6.62 -23.67 11.03
C HIS A 248 5.28 -24.16 11.62
N SER A 249 4.83 -25.33 11.19
CA SER A 249 3.75 -26.08 11.81
C SER A 249 3.96 -27.58 11.61
N ASP A 250 3.72 -28.38 12.66
CA ASP A 250 3.69 -29.85 12.54
C ASP A 250 2.44 -30.36 11.81
N GLN A 251 1.44 -29.49 11.62
CA GLN A 251 0.26 -29.70 10.76
C GLN A 251 0.24 -28.62 9.67
N PRO A 252 1.10 -28.73 8.65
CA PRO A 252 1.32 -27.64 7.70
C PRO A 252 0.15 -27.49 6.72
N THR A 253 -0.13 -26.25 6.32
CA THR A 253 -1.09 -25.90 5.27
C THR A 253 -0.48 -25.90 3.86
N CYS A 254 0.84 -26.06 3.77
CA CYS A 254 1.56 -26.16 2.51
C CYS A 254 2.48 -27.39 2.49
N TYR A 255 2.91 -27.76 1.29
CA TYR A 255 3.99 -28.72 1.07
C TYR A 255 5.03 -28.12 0.11
N LEU A 256 6.27 -28.61 0.21
CA LEU A 256 7.39 -28.17 -0.60
C LEU A 256 7.71 -29.23 -1.67
N VAL A 257 7.95 -28.80 -2.90
CA VAL A 257 8.55 -29.62 -3.97
C VAL A 257 9.75 -28.84 -4.51
N ASP A 258 10.94 -29.42 -4.39
CA ASP A 258 12.21 -28.74 -4.67
C ASP A 258 12.34 -27.40 -3.91
N ASN A 259 12.16 -26.28 -4.60
CA ASN A 259 12.20 -24.92 -4.05
C ASN A 259 10.86 -24.18 -4.15
N GLU A 260 9.78 -24.89 -4.48
CA GLU A 260 8.44 -24.34 -4.70
C GLU A 260 7.47 -24.83 -3.63
N VAL A 261 6.64 -23.92 -3.13
CA VAL A 261 5.66 -24.17 -2.07
C VAL A 261 4.28 -24.20 -2.68
N PHE A 262 3.52 -25.25 -2.38
CA PHE A 262 2.17 -25.48 -2.88
C PHE A 262 1.17 -25.61 -1.74
N ALA A 263 -0.07 -25.17 -1.97
CA ALA A 263 -1.15 -25.33 -0.99
C ALA A 263 -1.60 -26.80 -0.89
N SER A 264 -1.66 -27.36 0.32
CA SER A 264 -2.07 -28.76 0.52
C SER A 264 -3.58 -29.00 0.36
N ASN A 265 -4.38 -27.94 0.46
CA ASN A 265 -5.82 -27.95 0.26
C ASN A 265 -6.30 -26.61 -0.34
N THR A 266 -7.61 -26.48 -0.57
CA THR A 266 -8.25 -25.20 -0.88
C THR A 266 -8.42 -24.39 0.41
N TYR A 267 -7.95 -23.15 0.39
CA TYR A 267 -8.00 -22.23 1.52
C TYR A 267 -8.73 -20.95 1.19
N GLU A 268 -9.60 -20.54 2.10
CA GLU A 268 -10.29 -19.25 2.07
C GLU A 268 -9.41 -18.14 2.65
N PRO A 269 -9.70 -16.86 2.37
CA PRO A 269 -9.00 -15.73 2.95
C PRO A 269 -8.86 -15.81 4.48
N ASN A 270 -7.77 -15.24 5.00
CA ASN A 270 -7.32 -15.26 6.41
C ASN A 270 -6.75 -16.59 6.90
N THR A 271 -6.59 -17.61 6.04
CA THR A 271 -5.85 -18.82 6.41
C THR A 271 -4.34 -18.58 6.40
N GLU A 272 -3.65 -18.97 7.47
CA GLU A 272 -2.18 -18.92 7.51
C GLU A 272 -1.56 -20.04 6.67
N LEU A 273 -0.55 -19.70 5.87
CA LEU A 273 0.27 -20.64 5.13
C LEU A 273 1.51 -21.01 5.93
N THR A 274 1.68 -22.31 6.18
CA THR A 274 2.71 -22.88 7.05
C THR A 274 3.37 -24.09 6.41
N LEU A 275 4.64 -24.32 6.73
CA LEU A 275 5.43 -25.46 6.28
C LEU A 275 5.90 -26.27 7.49
N ASN A 276 6.16 -27.55 7.28
CA ASN A 276 6.87 -28.37 8.27
C ASN A 276 8.34 -28.46 7.84
N TYR A 277 9.20 -27.66 8.47
CA TYR A 277 10.63 -27.61 8.15
C TYR A 277 11.40 -28.85 8.62
N ASN A 278 10.81 -29.72 9.44
CA ASN A 278 11.42 -31.00 9.81
C ASN A 278 11.36 -32.04 8.68
N LEU A 279 10.62 -31.75 7.60
CA LEU A 279 10.45 -32.62 6.43
C LEU A 279 11.22 -32.13 5.20
N ILE A 280 11.98 -31.04 5.33
CA ILE A 280 12.69 -30.34 4.25
C ILE A 280 14.19 -30.62 4.34
#